data_AF-A0A2V5NG74-F1
#
_entry.id   AF-A0A2V5NG74-F1
#
_cell.length_a   1.000
_cell.length_b   1.000
_cell.length_c   1.000
_cell.angle_alpha   90.00
_cell.angle_beta   90.00
_cell.angle_gamma   90.00
#
_symmetry.space_group_name_H-M   'P 1'
#
loop_
_entity.id
_entity.type
_entity.pdbx_description
1 polymer ?
#
loop_
_entity_poly.entity_id
_entity_poly.type
_entity_poly.pdbx_seq_one_letter_code
_entity_poly.pdbx_strand_id
1 'polypeptide(L)'
;MAFISDKTLRENISYALMLHDVQHWVLVRTDLMGTAKEMLIKDAIVLLGNIAETLTKLPLSVSAQKKSYKKRTEWLEKMAVITAALRANLDWLWDTRCNCHFFLVTMREYGHYTLDDYNRAARTLRSFHNALHAHFT
;
A
#
# COMPACT_ATOMS: atom_id res chain seq x y z
N MET A 1 -11.03 11.51 -4.34
CA MET A 1 -11.43 10.44 -3.40
C MET A 1 -12.90 10.63 -2.98
N ALA A 2 -13.85 10.48 -3.90
CA ALA A 2 -15.27 10.71 -3.63
C ALA A 2 -15.93 9.58 -2.81
N PHE A 3 -15.41 8.34 -2.92
CA PHE A 3 -15.91 7.17 -2.19
C PHE A 3 -15.48 7.10 -0.71
N ILE A 4 -14.66 8.04 -0.22
CA ILE A 4 -14.25 8.11 1.20
C ILE A 4 -15.11 9.18 1.89
N SER A 5 -16.14 8.73 2.62
CA SER A 5 -17.11 9.60 3.29
C SER A 5 -16.53 10.28 4.54
N ASP A 6 -15.71 9.58 5.32
CA ASP A 6 -15.06 10.11 6.51
C ASP A 6 -13.99 11.16 6.14
N LYS A 7 -14.23 12.41 6.54
CA LYS A 7 -13.34 13.54 6.30
C LYS A 7 -11.98 13.36 6.99
N THR A 8 -11.97 12.95 8.25
CA THR A 8 -10.74 12.76 9.04
C THR A 8 -9.87 11.69 8.40
N LEU A 9 -10.47 10.57 7.99
CA LEU A 9 -9.75 9.51 7.31
C LEU A 9 -9.17 9.98 5.98
N ARG A 10 -9.95 10.73 5.19
CA ARG A 10 -9.50 11.29 3.91
C ARG A 10 -8.33 12.26 4.08
N GLU A 11 -8.35 13.10 5.11
CA GLU A 11 -7.25 14.01 5.43
C GLU A 11 -5.99 13.25 5.84
N ASN A 12 -6.12 12.25 6.73
CA ASN A 12 -4.99 11.41 7.14
C ASN A 12 -4.34 10.65 5.97
N ILE A 13 -5.16 10.12 5.05
CA ILE A 13 -4.64 9.51 3.82
C ILE A 13 -3.92 10.56 2.95
N SER A 14 -4.44 11.78 2.87
CA SER A 14 -3.81 12.86 2.11
C SER A 14 -2.44 13.24 2.69
N TYR A 15 -2.31 13.32 4.02
CA TYR A 15 -1.02 13.55 4.68
C TYR A 15 -0.02 12.42 4.42
N ALA A 16 -0.49 11.17 4.42
CA ALA A 16 0.35 10.02 4.06
C ALA A 16 0.83 10.09 2.60
N LEU A 17 -0.02 10.52 1.67
CA LEU A 17 0.38 10.73 0.27
C LEU A 17 1.38 11.88 0.11
N MET A 18 1.22 12.98 0.87
CA MET A 18 2.21 14.06 0.88
C MET A 18 3.58 13.59 1.38
N LEU A 19 3.62 12.75 2.43
CA LEU A 19 4.87 12.15 2.89
C LEU A 19 5.49 11.26 1.80
N HIS A 20 4.67 10.46 1.11
CA HIS A 20 5.12 9.65 -0.02
C HIS A 20 5.72 10.51 -1.14
N ASP A 21 5.14 11.67 -1.44
CA ASP A 21 5.66 12.59 -2.46
C ASP A 21 7.04 13.15 -2.06
N VAL A 22 7.23 13.45 -0.77
CA VAL A 22 8.54 13.86 -0.24
C VAL A 22 9.55 12.72 -0.35
N GLN A 23 9.18 11.50 0.04
CA GLN A 23 10.04 10.32 -0.10
C GLN A 23 10.44 10.09 -1.57
N HIS A 24 9.50 10.23 -2.50
CA HIS A 24 9.75 10.16 -3.93
C HIS A 24 10.73 11.23 -4.39
N TRP A 25 10.51 12.49 -3.98
CA TRP A 25 11.39 13.60 -4.31
C TRP A 25 12.82 13.33 -3.82
N VAL A 26 12.99 12.89 -2.57
CA VAL A 26 14.31 12.53 -2.02
C VAL A 26 14.95 11.39 -2.84
N LEU A 27 14.18 10.35 -3.17
CA LEU A 27 14.67 9.18 -3.91
C LEU A 27 15.13 9.54 -5.34
N VAL A 28 14.50 10.53 -5.97
CA VAL A 28 14.78 10.94 -7.36
C VAL A 28 15.77 12.10 -7.46
N ARG A 29 15.80 12.99 -6.46
CA ARG A 29 16.57 14.24 -6.51
C ARG A 29 17.82 14.25 -5.63
N THR A 30 18.01 13.24 -4.79
CA THR A 30 19.19 13.09 -3.94
C THR A 30 19.97 11.85 -4.38
N ASP A 31 21.30 11.95 -4.36
CA ASP A 31 22.17 10.81 -4.58
C ASP A 31 22.28 9.95 -3.31
N LEU A 32 21.26 9.13 -3.08
CA LEU A 32 21.25 8.12 -2.03
C LEU A 32 21.79 6.79 -2.56
N MET A 33 22.65 6.15 -1.77
CA MET A 33 23.26 4.87 -2.13
C MET A 33 23.13 3.84 -1.00
N GLY A 34 23.26 2.57 -1.37
CA GLY A 34 23.27 1.43 -0.45
C GLY A 34 22.04 1.35 0.47
N THR A 35 22.25 0.92 1.71
CA THR A 35 21.18 0.66 2.68
C THR A 35 20.28 1.87 2.94
N ALA A 36 20.80 3.09 2.95
CA ALA A 36 20.00 4.29 3.18
C ALA A 36 18.92 4.47 2.10
N LYS A 37 19.28 4.22 0.83
CA LYS A 37 18.34 4.22 -0.29
C LYS A 37 17.30 3.12 -0.13
N GLU A 38 17.74 1.90 0.19
CA GLU A 38 16.85 0.75 0.35
C GLU A 38 15.84 0.94 1.50
N MET A 39 16.27 1.55 2.61
CA MET A 39 15.38 1.85 3.73
C MET A 39 14.36 2.92 3.40
N LEU A 40 14.73 3.94 2.61
CA LEU A 40 13.77 4.93 2.11
C LEU A 40 12.73 4.27 1.17
N ILE A 41 13.18 3.38 0.29
CA ILE A 41 12.29 2.60 -0.60
C ILE A 41 11.35 1.72 0.24
N LYS A 42 11.88 0.98 1.21
CA LYS A 42 11.08 0.14 2.13
C LYS A 42 10.02 0.97 2.85
N ASP A 43 10.40 2.09 3.44
CA ASP A 43 9.49 2.95 4.19
C ASP A 43 8.36 3.49 3.32
N ALA A 44 8.66 3.89 2.08
CA ALA A 44 7.65 4.29 1.10
C ALA A 44 6.69 3.14 0.76
N ILE A 45 7.20 1.91 0.57
CA ILE A 45 6.36 0.73 0.31
C ILE A 45 5.44 0.43 1.51
N VAL A 46 5.97 0.51 2.74
CA VAL A 46 5.21 0.32 3.99
C VAL A 46 4.08 1.35 4.10
N LEU A 47 4.38 2.62 3.80
CA LEU A 47 3.40 3.70 3.81
C LEU A 47 2.26 3.45 2.81
N LEU A 48 2.59 3.07 1.57
CA LEU A 48 1.60 2.70 0.55
C LEU A 48 0.78 1.46 0.97
N GLY A 49 1.40 0.49 1.62
CA GLY A 49 0.73 -0.68 2.18
C GLY A 49 -0.29 -0.34 3.28
N ASN A 50 0.02 0.63 4.15
CA ASN A 50 -0.91 1.13 5.17
C ASN A 50 -2.14 1.81 4.54
N ILE A 51 -1.91 2.59 3.46
CA ILE A 51 -3.01 3.21 2.70
C ILE A 51 -3.87 2.11 2.05
N ALA A 52 -3.25 1.15 1.37
CA ALA A 52 -3.97 0.04 0.75
C ALA A 52 -4.79 -0.77 1.78
N GLU A 53 -4.22 -1.07 2.95
CA GLU A 53 -4.95 -1.72 4.05
C GLU A 53 -6.20 -0.92 4.45
N THR A 54 -6.07 0.39 4.60
CA THR A 54 -7.18 1.26 4.97
C THR A 54 -8.28 1.21 3.91
N LEU A 55 -7.90 1.33 2.64
CA LEU A 55 -8.83 1.33 1.52
C LEU A 55 -9.61 0.01 1.39
N THR A 56 -9.02 -1.14 1.73
CA THR A 56 -9.77 -2.41 1.74
C THR A 56 -10.87 -2.49 2.81
N LYS A 57 -10.87 -1.61 3.83
CA LYS A 57 -11.95 -1.59 4.86
C LYS A 57 -13.19 -0.83 4.38
N LEU A 58 -12.98 0.25 3.63
CA LEU A 58 -14.05 1.18 3.23
C LEU A 58 -15.26 0.53 2.55
N PRO A 59 -15.10 -0.36 1.56
CA PRO A 59 -16.24 -0.93 0.84
C PRO A 59 -16.93 -2.07 1.59
N LEU A 60 -16.40 -2.49 2.73
CA LEU A 60 -16.84 -3.69 3.44
C LEU A 60 -17.76 -3.33 4.61
N SER A 61 -18.71 -4.23 4.88
CA SER A 61 -19.51 -4.17 6.11
C SER A 61 -18.63 -4.22 7.36
N VAL A 62 -19.12 -3.70 8.48
CA VAL A 62 -18.40 -3.67 9.76
C VAL A 62 -17.89 -5.06 10.18
N SER A 63 -18.64 -6.13 9.86
CA SER A 63 -18.22 -7.52 10.16
C SER A 63 -17.10 -8.00 9.24
N ALA A 64 -17.12 -7.63 7.95
CA ALA A 64 -16.08 -7.96 6.98
C ALA A 64 -14.79 -7.15 7.20
N GLN A 65 -14.87 -5.93 7.73
CA GLN A 65 -13.70 -5.12 8.11
C GLN A 65 -12.82 -5.77 9.20
N LYS A 66 -13.41 -6.62 10.06
CA LYS A 66 -12.69 -7.33 11.14
C LYS A 66 -11.89 -8.54 10.63
N LYS A 67 -12.02 -8.90 9.35
CA LYS A 67 -11.29 -10.03 8.76
C LYS A 67 -9.85 -9.62 8.42
N SER A 68 -8.98 -10.63 8.33
CA SER A 68 -7.58 -10.43 7.93
C SER A 68 -7.48 -9.75 6.56
N TYR A 69 -6.36 -9.05 6.31
CA TYR A 69 -6.13 -8.34 5.05
C TYR A 69 -6.37 -9.24 3.83
N LYS A 70 -5.74 -10.41 3.78
CA LYS A 70 -5.86 -11.35 2.65
C LYS A 70 -7.29 -11.89 2.46
N LYS A 71 -8.09 -11.95 3.53
CA LYS A 71 -9.51 -12.28 3.41
C LYS A 71 -10.30 -11.11 2.82
N ARG A 72 -9.99 -9.86 3.19
CA ARG A 72 -10.61 -8.68 2.58
C ARG A 72 -10.32 -8.58 1.08
N THR A 73 -9.09 -8.84 0.64
CA THR A 73 -8.73 -8.85 -0.79
C THR A 73 -9.40 -10.00 -1.56
N GLU A 74 -9.51 -11.19 -0.97
CA GLU A 74 -10.29 -12.32 -1.54
C GLU A 74 -11.77 -11.95 -1.74
N TRP A 75 -12.37 -11.23 -0.80
CA TRP A 75 -13.76 -10.77 -0.93
C TRP A 75 -13.93 -9.72 -2.04
N LEU A 76 -13.02 -8.76 -2.15
CA LEU A 76 -13.03 -7.75 -3.21
C LEU A 76 -12.91 -8.37 -4.61
N GLU A 77 -12.13 -9.43 -4.74
CA GLU A 77 -12.04 -10.20 -5.99
C GLU A 77 -13.36 -10.94 -6.29
N LYS A 78 -13.95 -11.62 -5.30
CA LYS A 78 -15.24 -12.32 -5.46
C LYS A 78 -16.38 -11.38 -5.84
N MET A 79 -16.33 -10.13 -5.38
CA MET A 79 -17.28 -9.08 -5.73
C MET A 79 -16.96 -8.41 -7.08
N ALA A 80 -15.94 -8.89 -7.81
CA ALA A 80 -15.45 -8.32 -9.06
C ALA A 80 -15.02 -6.84 -8.97
N VAL A 81 -14.67 -6.36 -7.78
CA VAL A 81 -14.11 -5.01 -7.57
C VAL A 81 -12.68 -4.94 -8.08
N ILE A 82 -11.91 -6.01 -7.85
CA ILE A 82 -10.52 -6.14 -8.28
C ILE A 82 -10.30 -7.44 -9.06
N THR A 83 -9.28 -7.46 -9.92
CA THR A 83 -8.87 -8.66 -10.64
C THR A 83 -7.98 -9.56 -9.79
N ALA A 84 -7.86 -10.85 -10.15
CA ALA A 84 -6.92 -11.79 -9.54
C ALA A 84 -5.47 -11.28 -9.56
N ALA A 85 -5.06 -10.65 -10.67
CA ALA A 85 -3.73 -10.05 -10.80
C ALA A 85 -3.52 -8.87 -9.84
N LEU A 86 -4.54 -8.02 -9.65
CA LEU A 86 -4.48 -6.92 -8.69
C LEU A 86 -4.47 -7.44 -7.25
N ARG A 87 -5.24 -8.49 -6.94
CA ARG A 87 -5.18 -9.18 -5.64
C ARG A 87 -3.78 -9.69 -5.35
N ALA A 88 -3.14 -10.38 -6.29
CA ALA A 88 -1.78 -10.91 -6.09
C ALA A 88 -0.77 -9.79 -5.77
N ASN A 89 -0.92 -8.62 -6.40
CA ASN A 89 -0.09 -7.45 -6.10
C ASN A 89 -0.39 -6.82 -4.74
N LEU A 90 -1.67 -6.78 -4.33
CA LEU A 90 -2.06 -6.32 -3.00
C LEU A 90 -1.56 -7.24 -1.89
N ASP A 91 -1.64 -8.56 -2.10
CA ASP A 91 -1.14 -9.55 -1.14
C ASP A 91 0.39 -9.45 -1.02
N TRP A 92 1.12 -9.25 -2.13
CA TRP A 92 2.55 -8.95 -2.09
C TRP A 92 2.85 -7.67 -1.31
N LEU A 93 2.14 -6.57 -1.61
CA LEU A 93 2.33 -5.29 -0.93
C LEU A 93 2.11 -5.41 0.59
N TRP A 94 1.10 -6.19 0.99
CA TRP A 94 0.82 -6.49 2.40
C TRP A 94 1.94 -7.28 3.06
N ASP A 95 2.43 -8.33 2.41
CA ASP A 95 3.52 -9.15 2.94
C ASP A 95 4.80 -8.32 3.08
N THR A 96 5.12 -7.46 2.10
CA THR A 96 6.24 -6.51 2.20
C THR A 96 6.05 -5.51 3.34
N ARG A 97 4.83 -4.97 3.52
CA ARG A 97 4.51 -4.08 4.65
C ARG A 97 4.65 -4.78 6.00
N CYS A 98 4.35 -6.08 6.10
CA CYS A 98 4.50 -6.84 7.34
C CYS A 98 5.96 -6.94 7.80
N ASN A 99 6.93 -6.80 6.88
CA ASN A 99 8.36 -6.79 7.19
C ASN A 99 8.83 -5.46 7.84
N CYS A 100 7.92 -4.56 8.23
CA CYS A 100 8.27 -3.36 9.01
C CYS A 100 8.52 -3.64 10.49
N HIS A 101 7.99 -4.75 11.02
CA HIS A 101 8.09 -5.08 12.44
C HIS A 101 9.46 -5.70 12.72
N PHE A 102 10.41 -4.92 13.25
CA PHE A 102 11.80 -5.35 13.42
C PHE A 102 11.97 -6.72 14.12
N PHE A 103 11.13 -7.05 15.10
CA PHE A 103 11.18 -8.34 15.80
C PHE A 103 10.72 -9.54 14.96
N LEU A 104 10.07 -9.31 13.81
CA LEU A 104 9.69 -10.34 12.83
C LEU A 104 10.68 -10.43 11.67
N VAL A 105 11.60 -9.48 11.54
CA VAL A 105 12.61 -9.48 10.48
C VAL A 105 13.74 -10.42 10.90
N THR A 106 13.76 -11.62 10.34
CA THR A 106 14.73 -12.68 10.68
C THR A 106 16.02 -12.61 9.86
N MET A 107 16.15 -11.62 8.97
CA MET A 107 17.27 -11.48 8.04
C MET A 107 17.85 -10.07 8.04
N ARG A 108 19.08 -9.91 7.55
CA ARG A 108 19.65 -8.56 7.30
C ARG A 108 18.93 -7.96 6.11
N GLU A 109 18.52 -6.69 6.23
CA GLU A 109 17.66 -6.06 5.20
C GLU A 109 18.39 -5.52 3.98
N TYR A 110 19.73 -5.55 3.98
CA TYR A 110 20.53 -5.08 2.85
C TYR A 110 20.36 -5.97 1.61
N GLY A 111 20.13 -5.36 0.45
CA GLY A 111 19.95 -6.01 -0.84
C GLY A 111 18.52 -6.47 -1.14
N HIS A 112 17.52 -6.04 -0.37
CA HIS A 112 16.16 -6.58 -0.45
C HIS A 112 15.10 -5.65 -1.05
N TYR A 113 15.40 -4.36 -1.23
CA TYR A 113 14.43 -3.38 -1.70
C TYR A 113 14.97 -2.59 -2.89
N THR A 114 14.28 -2.69 -4.02
CA THR A 114 14.70 -2.08 -5.29
C THR A 114 13.76 -0.97 -5.74
N LEU A 115 14.21 -0.17 -6.71
CA LEU A 115 13.32 0.81 -7.37
C LEU A 115 12.14 0.15 -8.08
N ASP A 116 12.29 -1.09 -8.55
CA ASP A 116 11.20 -1.83 -9.18
C ASP A 116 10.13 -2.23 -8.16
N ASP A 117 10.53 -2.57 -6.93
CA ASP A 117 9.59 -2.82 -5.82
C ASP A 117 8.81 -1.55 -5.47
N TYR A 118 9.50 -0.41 -5.38
CA TYR A 118 8.86 0.90 -5.18
C TYR A 118 7.84 1.19 -6.28
N ASN A 119 8.24 1.04 -7.55
CA ASN A 119 7.38 1.27 -8.69
C ASN A 119 6.19 0.30 -8.71
N ARG A 120 6.39 -0.96 -8.31
CA ARG A 120 5.33 -1.96 -8.18
C ARG A 120 4.33 -1.55 -7.10
N ALA A 121 4.79 -1.09 -5.94
CA ALA A 121 3.92 -0.62 -4.86
C ALA A 121 3.06 0.58 -5.29
N ALA A 122 3.69 1.59 -5.92
CA ALA A 122 3.00 2.78 -6.41
C ALA A 122 1.93 2.43 -7.47
N ARG A 123 2.27 1.58 -8.45
CA ARG A 123 1.31 1.09 -9.46
C ARG A 123 0.17 0.28 -8.85
N THR A 124 0.47 -0.54 -7.84
CA THR A 124 -0.54 -1.35 -7.14
C THR A 124 -1.55 -0.46 -6.44
N LEU A 125 -1.10 0.53 -5.66
CA LEU A 125 -2.00 1.46 -4.98
C LEU A 125 -2.85 2.26 -5.97
N ARG A 126 -2.24 2.78 -7.04
CA ARG A 126 -2.98 3.51 -8.09
C ARG A 126 -4.05 2.64 -8.75
N SER A 127 -3.70 1.41 -9.10
CA SER A 127 -4.64 0.46 -9.72
C SER A 127 -5.79 0.12 -8.77
N PHE A 128 -5.48 -0.05 -7.47
CA PHE A 128 -6.50 -0.31 -6.47
C PHE A 128 -7.43 0.88 -6.24
N HIS A 129 -6.88 2.09 -6.13
CA HIS A 129 -7.70 3.31 -6.07
C HIS A 129 -8.64 3.43 -7.26
N ASN A 130 -8.14 3.19 -8.48
CA ASN A 130 -8.95 3.26 -9.70
C ASN A 130 -10.05 2.21 -9.73
N ALA A 131 -9.76 0.99 -9.27
CA ALA A 131 -10.73 -0.08 -9.18
C ALA A 131 -11.88 0.27 -8.20
N LEU A 132 -11.54 0.81 -7.02
CA LEU A 132 -12.53 1.29 -6.07
C LEU A 132 -13.34 2.46 -6.64
N HIS A 133 -12.68 3.43 -7.26
CA HIS A 133 -13.36 4.57 -7.86
C HIS A 133 -14.33 4.15 -8.96
N ALA A 134 -13.94 3.22 -9.84
CA ALA A 134 -14.80 2.76 -10.93
C ALA A 134 -16.01 1.95 -10.45
N HIS A 135 -15.94 1.35 -9.26
CA HIS A 135 -17.02 0.52 -8.73
C HIS A 135 -17.95 1.26 -7.77
N PHE A 136 -17.47 2.29 -7.07
CA PHE A 136 -18.21 3.01 -6.03
C PHE A 136 -18.54 4.46 -6.39
N THR A 137 -18.25 4.91 -7.62
CA THR A 137 -18.61 6.23 -8.14
C THR A 137 -19.15 6.05 -9.56
#